data_AF-A0A9D8R874-F1
#
_entry.id   AF-A0A9D8R874-F1
#
_cell.length_a   1.000
_cell.length_b   1.000
_cell.length_c   1.000
_cell.angle_alpha   90.00
_cell.angle_beta   90.00
_cell.angle_gamma   90.00
#
_symmetry.space_group_name_H-M   'P 1'
#
loop_
_entity.id
_entity.type
_entity.pdbx_description
1 polymer ?
#
loop_
_entity_poly.entity_id
_entity_poly.type
_entity_poly.pdbx_seq_one_letter_code
_entity_poly.pdbx_strand_id
1 'polypeptide(L)'
;MKDRIARILEQWFLDEPPLFQVVCAHELVPNSQMSCPVRSGRRRIEYNPEFLAEMSDRGLEEALRTEAIRILLKHPYERKPEGCSQEAMALGSNVVVGDNYVYSALRIEKPSDFGLPGGKAYEWYARMIQEKLPEDDGGGGSGEGSGGGSSKGDISELWEEDDLAVTMINGIIEGVKNWGSLEGKMAEMLKASTKARIDWRKVFAGFRASILSSKRKLTRMRPNRRTGYENMGSIRRFDTKLLVAVDVSGSIGSESLSYFYGVINSAFRYGFEAVDVIQFDCGVRVVQS
;
A
#
# COMPACT_ATOMS: atom_id res chain seq x y z
N MET A 1 19.89 -6.43 -25.75
CA MET A 1 18.98 -5.90 -24.71
C MET A 1 19.73 -5.42 -23.47
N LYS A 2 20.57 -6.26 -22.85
CA LYS A 2 21.39 -5.88 -21.69
C LYS A 2 22.15 -4.56 -21.87
N ASP A 3 22.79 -4.34 -23.03
CA ASP A 3 23.54 -3.10 -23.31
C ASP A 3 22.65 -1.84 -23.43
N ARG A 4 21.37 -1.99 -23.80
CA ARG A 4 20.43 -0.86 -23.85
C ARG A 4 19.99 -0.47 -22.45
N ILE A 5 19.67 -1.47 -21.62
CA ILE A 5 19.33 -1.26 -20.20
C ILE A 5 20.53 -0.68 -19.45
N ALA A 6 21.75 -1.20 -19.68
CA ALA A 6 22.97 -0.70 -19.05
C ALA A 6 23.19 0.79 -19.34
N ARG A 7 23.03 1.22 -20.60
CA ARG A 7 23.13 2.65 -20.97
C ARG A 7 22.10 3.54 -20.26
N ILE A 8 20.88 3.05 -20.09
CA ILE A 8 19.85 3.77 -19.31
C ILE A 8 20.28 3.90 -17.85
N LEU A 9 20.78 2.82 -17.25
CA LEU A 9 21.23 2.81 -15.85
C LEU A 9 22.46 3.70 -15.63
N GLU A 10 23.40 3.73 -16.56
CA GLU A 10 24.56 4.64 -16.53
C GLU A 10 24.13 6.10 -16.50
N GLN A 11 23.10 6.46 -17.27
CA GLN A 11 22.54 7.81 -17.24
C GLN A 11 21.81 8.09 -15.91
N TRP A 12 20.95 7.17 -15.47
CA TRP A 12 20.19 7.31 -14.24
C TRP A 12 21.06 7.36 -12.99
N PHE A 13 22.26 6.77 -13.02
CA PHE A 13 23.21 6.89 -11.92
C PHE A 13 23.50 8.35 -11.55
N LEU A 14 23.51 9.25 -12.54
CA LEU A 14 23.74 10.69 -12.34
C LEU A 14 22.43 11.46 -12.19
N ASP A 15 21.48 11.21 -13.10
CA ASP A 15 20.30 12.07 -13.27
C ASP A 15 19.09 11.61 -12.44
N GLU A 16 18.99 10.31 -12.14
CA GLU A 16 17.82 9.68 -11.49
C GLU A 16 18.22 8.70 -10.37
N PRO A 17 18.94 9.16 -9.32
CA PRO A 17 19.46 8.29 -8.28
C PRO A 17 18.44 7.32 -7.65
N PRO A 18 17.20 7.72 -7.29
CA PRO A 18 16.24 6.79 -6.71
C PRO A 18 15.80 5.68 -7.68
N LEU A 19 15.64 5.99 -8.98
CA LEU A 19 15.28 5.00 -9.99
C LEU A 19 16.42 3.99 -10.19
N PHE A 20 17.65 4.49 -10.29
CA PHE A 20 18.85 3.66 -10.41
C PHE A 20 18.98 2.69 -9.22
N GLN A 21 18.90 3.21 -7.99
CA GLN A 21 19.07 2.39 -6.78
C GLN A 21 18.02 1.28 -6.68
N VAL A 22 16.76 1.58 -7.00
CA VAL A 22 15.70 0.58 -7.00
C VAL A 22 15.90 -0.47 -8.08
N VAL A 23 16.29 -0.10 -9.30
CA VAL A 23 16.53 -1.11 -10.34
C VAL A 23 17.72 -2.00 -9.98
N CYS A 24 18.81 -1.44 -9.44
CA CYS A 24 19.96 -2.22 -8.97
C CYS A 24 19.64 -3.13 -7.77
N ALA A 25 18.61 -2.79 -6.99
CA ALA A 25 18.11 -3.63 -5.91
C ALA A 25 17.32 -4.86 -6.39
N HIS A 26 16.99 -4.94 -7.68
CA HIS A 26 16.17 -6.00 -8.26
C HIS A 26 16.95 -6.82 -9.28
N GLU A 27 16.61 -8.10 -9.38
CA GLU A 27 17.17 -8.96 -10.43
C GLU A 27 16.47 -8.70 -11.77
N LEU A 28 17.23 -8.34 -12.80
CA LEU A 28 16.70 -8.19 -14.17
C LEU A 28 16.62 -9.54 -14.87
N VAL A 29 15.41 -9.98 -15.23
CA VAL A 29 15.15 -11.31 -15.79
C VAL A 29 14.41 -11.23 -17.13
N PRO A 30 14.91 -11.82 -18.23
CA PRO A 30 14.15 -11.91 -19.47
C PRO A 30 13.02 -12.94 -19.36
N ASN A 31 11.82 -12.60 -19.86
CA ASN A 31 10.68 -13.50 -19.90
C ASN A 31 9.79 -13.21 -21.13
N SER A 32 9.83 -14.07 -22.14
CA SER A 32 9.03 -13.93 -23.38
C SER A 32 7.56 -14.33 -23.22
N GLN A 33 7.15 -14.92 -22.10
CA GLN A 33 5.75 -15.36 -21.89
C GLN A 33 4.84 -14.21 -21.42
N MET A 34 5.41 -13.06 -21.12
CA MET A 34 4.70 -11.87 -20.67
C MET A 34 4.00 -11.16 -21.84
N SER A 35 2.82 -10.62 -21.57
CA SER A 35 2.03 -9.77 -22.48
C SER A 35 2.26 -8.28 -22.22
N CYS A 36 3.14 -7.92 -21.30
CA CYS A 36 3.60 -6.57 -21.03
C CYS A 36 5.12 -6.42 -21.25
N PRO A 37 5.63 -5.21 -21.55
CA PRO A 37 7.04 -5.02 -21.87
C PRO A 37 7.96 -5.22 -20.66
N VAL A 38 7.52 -4.76 -19.49
CA VAL A 38 8.24 -4.88 -18.22
C VAL A 38 7.21 -5.04 -17.10
N ARG A 39 7.52 -5.86 -16.09
CA ARG A 39 6.76 -5.96 -14.83
C ARG A 39 7.70 -6.11 -13.65
N SER A 40 7.20 -5.81 -12.46
CA SER A 40 7.95 -5.89 -11.21
C SER A 40 7.22 -6.73 -10.16
N GLY A 41 7.99 -7.42 -9.31
CA GLY A 41 7.47 -8.24 -8.22
C GLY A 41 8.46 -9.32 -7.81
N ARG A 42 8.27 -9.92 -6.63
CA ARG A 42 9.19 -10.95 -6.07
C ARG A 42 10.69 -10.58 -6.13
N ARG A 43 11.03 -9.30 -5.94
CA ARG A 43 12.39 -8.72 -6.02
C ARG A 43 13.07 -8.87 -7.39
N ARG A 44 12.27 -8.97 -8.46
CA ARG A 44 12.73 -9.03 -9.84
C ARG A 44 12.02 -7.98 -10.68
N ILE A 45 12.70 -7.58 -11.75
CA ILE A 45 12.12 -6.83 -12.85
C ILE A 45 12.21 -7.74 -14.06
N GLU A 46 11.07 -8.27 -14.47
CA GLU A 46 10.98 -9.11 -15.66
C GLU A 46 10.72 -8.24 -16.87
N TYR A 47 11.31 -8.60 -18.01
CA TYR A 47 11.07 -7.89 -19.27
C TYR A 47 10.87 -8.86 -20.43
N ASN A 48 9.98 -8.52 -21.35
CA ASN A 48 9.79 -9.27 -22.58
C ASN A 48 10.81 -8.82 -23.64
N PRO A 49 11.81 -9.66 -24.01
CA PRO A 49 12.86 -9.26 -24.94
C PRO A 49 12.36 -8.89 -26.34
N GLU A 50 11.26 -9.52 -26.78
CA GLU A 50 10.67 -9.31 -28.11
C GLU A 50 9.99 -7.95 -28.16
N PHE A 51 9.17 -7.63 -27.15
CA PHE A 51 8.54 -6.32 -27.05
C PHE A 51 9.59 -5.22 -26.93
N LEU A 52 10.58 -5.39 -26.06
CA LEU A 52 11.62 -4.39 -25.88
C LEU A 52 12.49 -4.20 -27.14
N ALA A 53 12.63 -5.21 -28.00
CA ALA A 53 13.39 -5.09 -29.24
C ALA A 53 12.72 -4.15 -30.25
N GLU A 54 11.39 -4.11 -30.28
CA GLU A 54 10.61 -3.23 -31.16
C GLU A 54 10.47 -1.80 -30.60
N MET A 55 10.70 -1.61 -29.30
CA MET A 55 10.60 -0.30 -28.65
C MET A 55 11.78 0.60 -28.98
N SER A 56 11.50 1.89 -29.15
CA SER A 56 12.52 2.94 -29.20
C SER A 56 13.28 3.03 -27.87
N ASP A 57 14.49 3.61 -27.88
CA ASP A 57 15.27 3.80 -26.64
C ASP A 57 14.50 4.64 -25.60
N ARG A 58 13.74 5.63 -26.06
CA ARG A 58 12.86 6.43 -25.18
C ARG A 58 11.70 5.60 -24.62
N GLY A 59 11.07 4.75 -25.44
CA GLY A 59 10.01 3.86 -24.98
C GLY A 59 10.51 2.85 -23.94
N LEU A 60 11.70 2.28 -24.16
CA LEU A 60 12.34 1.37 -23.20
C LEU A 60 12.64 2.07 -21.87
N GLU A 61 13.20 3.28 -21.92
CA GLU A 61 13.48 4.09 -20.74
C GLU A 61 12.20 4.45 -19.97
N GLU A 62 11.12 4.83 -20.65
CA GLU A 62 9.82 5.09 -20.02
C GLU A 62 9.20 3.81 -19.42
N ALA A 63 9.37 2.64 -20.04
CA ALA A 63 8.87 1.37 -19.50
C ALA A 63 9.61 0.99 -18.21
N LEU A 64 10.94 1.06 -18.22
CA LEU A 64 11.75 0.83 -17.01
C LEU A 64 11.44 1.86 -15.92
N ARG A 65 11.26 3.14 -16.29
CA ARG A 65 10.95 4.20 -15.32
C ARG A 65 9.61 3.92 -14.65
N THR A 66 8.62 3.45 -15.41
CA THR A 66 7.30 3.07 -14.89
C THR A 66 7.42 2.01 -13.79
N GLU A 67 8.17 0.93 -14.03
CA GLU A 67 8.39 -0.10 -13.01
C GLU A 67 9.19 0.41 -11.82
N ALA A 68 10.25 1.20 -12.05
CA ALA A 68 11.05 1.75 -10.97
C ALA A 68 10.23 2.68 -10.06
N ILE A 69 9.39 3.55 -10.64
CA ILE A 69 8.43 4.38 -9.89
C ILE A 69 7.42 3.50 -9.14
N ARG A 70 6.88 2.47 -9.80
CA ARG A 70 5.91 1.56 -9.19
C ARG A 70 6.49 0.83 -7.96
N ILE A 71 7.75 0.41 -8.05
CA ILE A 71 8.49 -0.18 -6.93
C ILE A 71 8.73 0.85 -5.82
N LEU A 72 9.13 2.09 -6.15
CA LEU A 72 9.30 3.15 -5.15
C LEU A 72 7.99 3.44 -4.39
N LEU A 73 6.86 3.39 -5.09
CA LEU A 73 5.52 3.49 -4.50
C LEU A 73 5.10 2.22 -3.74
N LYS A 74 5.92 1.16 -3.77
CA LYS A 74 5.75 -0.14 -3.12
C LYS A 74 4.52 -0.92 -3.56
N HIS A 75 3.87 -0.55 -4.66
CA HIS A 75 2.67 -1.26 -5.13
C HIS A 75 2.84 -2.78 -5.32
N PRO A 76 4.00 -3.30 -5.79
CA PRO A 76 4.19 -4.74 -5.93
C PRO A 76 4.33 -5.51 -4.60
N TYR A 77 4.64 -4.79 -3.51
CA TYR A 77 5.10 -5.37 -2.24
C TYR A 77 4.25 -5.01 -1.03
N GLU A 78 3.45 -3.95 -1.12
CA GLU A 78 2.50 -3.57 -0.08
C GLU A 78 1.27 -4.48 -0.07
N ARG A 79 0.52 -4.37 1.03
CA ARG A 79 -0.77 -5.06 1.19
C ARG A 79 -1.68 -4.82 0.00
N LYS A 80 -2.20 -5.91 -0.56
CA LYS A 80 -3.14 -5.84 -1.69
C LYS A 80 -4.43 -5.13 -1.27
N PRO A 81 -4.95 -4.20 -2.09
CA PRO A 81 -6.26 -3.60 -1.85
C PRO A 81 -7.35 -4.67 -1.72
N GLU A 82 -8.06 -4.68 -0.59
CA GLU A 82 -9.11 -5.68 -0.33
C GLU A 82 -10.21 -5.61 -1.40
N GLY A 83 -10.58 -6.77 -1.95
CA GLY A 83 -11.67 -6.91 -2.92
C GLY A 83 -11.33 -6.48 -4.35
N CYS A 84 -10.07 -6.19 -4.67
CA CYS A 84 -9.64 -5.80 -6.01
C CYS A 84 -9.02 -6.98 -6.77
N SER A 85 -9.37 -7.13 -8.05
CA SER A 85 -8.77 -8.07 -8.98
C SER A 85 -7.34 -7.63 -9.35
N GLN A 86 -6.56 -8.56 -9.92
CA GLN A 86 -5.22 -8.23 -10.44
C GLN A 86 -5.26 -7.13 -11.49
N GLU A 87 -6.29 -7.12 -12.35
CA GLU A 87 -6.47 -6.06 -13.35
C GLU A 87 -6.76 -4.70 -12.69
N ALA A 88 -7.66 -4.64 -11.71
CA ALA A 88 -7.94 -3.41 -10.98
C ALA A 88 -6.71 -2.88 -10.25
N MET A 89 -5.89 -3.78 -9.68
CA MET A 89 -4.64 -3.43 -9.03
C MET A 89 -3.61 -2.85 -10.01
N ALA A 90 -3.43 -3.47 -11.17
CA ALA A 90 -2.51 -3.00 -12.21
C ALA A 90 -2.95 -1.63 -12.75
N LEU A 91 -4.23 -1.49 -13.09
CA LEU A 91 -4.81 -0.23 -13.57
C LEU A 91 -4.75 0.87 -12.51
N GLY A 92 -5.06 0.56 -11.25
CA GLY A 92 -4.96 1.52 -10.14
C GLY A 92 -3.54 2.04 -9.98
N SER A 93 -2.54 1.16 -10.12
CA SER A 93 -1.14 1.59 -10.10
C SER A 93 -0.78 2.43 -11.32
N ASN A 94 -1.26 2.08 -12.52
CA ASN A 94 -0.98 2.84 -13.74
C ASN A 94 -1.52 4.25 -13.61
N VAL A 95 -2.74 4.40 -13.07
CA VAL A 95 -3.35 5.71 -12.81
C VAL A 95 -2.51 6.56 -11.86
N VAL A 96 -1.98 5.99 -10.77
CA VAL A 96 -1.09 6.73 -9.86
C VAL A 96 0.19 7.16 -10.57
N VAL A 97 0.82 6.25 -11.32
CA VAL A 97 2.08 6.55 -12.01
C VAL A 97 1.85 7.59 -13.12
N GLY A 98 0.78 7.45 -13.90
CA GLY A 98 0.39 8.33 -15.01
C GLY A 98 -0.08 9.72 -14.59
N ASP A 99 -0.57 9.88 -13.35
CA ASP A 99 -0.88 11.18 -12.77
C ASP A 99 0.39 11.95 -12.35
N ASN A 100 1.48 11.23 -12.06
CA ASN A 100 2.71 11.82 -11.50
C ASN A 100 3.87 11.89 -12.50
N TYR A 101 3.77 11.29 -13.68
CA TYR A 101 4.81 11.33 -14.70
C TYR A 101 4.26 11.57 -16.11
N VAL A 102 4.97 12.40 -16.89
CA VAL A 102 4.57 12.75 -18.27
C VAL A 102 5.29 11.84 -19.25
N TYR A 103 4.51 11.02 -19.93
CA TYR A 103 4.99 10.11 -20.96
C TYR A 103 4.97 10.73 -22.35
N SER A 104 5.99 10.43 -23.14
CA SER A 104 6.16 10.91 -24.52
C SER A 104 6.17 9.78 -25.55
N ALA A 105 6.59 8.57 -25.16
CA ALA A 105 6.71 7.40 -26.02
C ALA A 105 5.72 6.28 -25.63
N LEU A 106 5.28 6.23 -24.37
CA LEU A 106 4.29 5.28 -23.87
C LEU A 106 2.94 5.92 -23.56
N ARG A 107 1.88 5.13 -23.72
CA ARG A 107 0.55 5.46 -23.20
C ARG A 107 0.33 4.68 -21.90
N ILE A 108 0.20 5.40 -20.79
CA ILE A 108 -0.26 4.85 -19.51
C ILE A 108 -1.63 5.44 -19.18
N GLU A 109 -2.44 4.68 -18.45
CA GLU A 109 -3.72 5.18 -17.96
C GLU A 109 -3.55 6.32 -16.96
N LYS A 110 -4.46 7.28 -17.02
CA LYS A 110 -4.54 8.44 -16.14
C LYS A 110 -5.89 8.51 -15.44
N PRO A 111 -6.04 9.29 -14.35
CA PRO A 111 -7.33 9.44 -13.68
C PRO A 111 -8.46 9.88 -14.64
N SER A 112 -8.13 10.76 -15.59
CA SER A 112 -9.06 11.27 -16.61
C SER A 112 -9.64 10.19 -17.52
N ASP A 113 -8.89 9.11 -17.80
CA ASP A 113 -9.38 8.01 -18.66
C ASP A 113 -10.55 7.26 -18.03
N PHE A 114 -10.71 7.35 -16.70
CA PHE A 114 -11.78 6.72 -15.93
C PHE A 114 -12.81 7.71 -15.37
N GLY A 115 -12.66 9.01 -15.68
CA GLY A 115 -13.47 10.08 -15.09
C GLY A 115 -13.23 10.27 -13.58
N LEU A 116 -12.01 9.97 -13.11
CA LEU A 116 -11.62 10.06 -11.70
C LEU A 116 -10.77 11.32 -11.44
N PRO A 117 -10.83 11.90 -10.22
CA PRO A 117 -9.97 13.02 -9.84
C PRO A 117 -8.50 12.58 -9.68
N GLY A 118 -7.58 13.49 -9.97
CA GLY A 118 -6.14 13.31 -9.69
C GLY A 118 -5.81 13.43 -8.20
N GLY A 119 -4.61 13.00 -7.82
CA GLY A 119 -4.05 13.14 -6.47
C GLY A 119 -4.68 12.26 -5.40
N LYS A 120 -5.36 11.16 -5.77
CA LYS A 120 -5.88 10.18 -4.81
C LYS A 120 -4.86 9.05 -4.56
N ALA A 121 -5.09 8.27 -3.50
CA ALA A 121 -4.24 7.15 -3.13
C ALA A 121 -4.46 5.95 -4.04
N TYR A 122 -3.45 5.08 -4.14
CA TYR A 122 -3.48 3.85 -4.91
C TYR A 122 -4.68 2.95 -4.58
N GLU A 123 -4.97 2.73 -3.30
CA GLU A 123 -6.07 1.87 -2.85
C GLU A 123 -7.43 2.41 -3.27
N TRP A 124 -7.57 3.74 -3.30
CA TRP A 124 -8.79 4.39 -3.76
C TRP A 124 -8.96 4.17 -5.27
N TYR A 125 -7.91 4.38 -6.06
CA TYR A 125 -7.98 4.13 -7.51
C TYR A 125 -8.26 2.66 -7.83
N ALA A 126 -7.59 1.72 -7.17
CA ALA A 126 -7.84 0.29 -7.37
C ALA A 126 -9.31 -0.08 -7.10
N ARG A 127 -9.91 0.44 -6.02
CA ARG A 127 -11.33 0.22 -5.70
C ARG A 127 -12.27 0.84 -6.71
N MET A 128 -12.07 2.12 -7.06
CA MET A 128 -12.96 2.80 -8.02
C MET A 128 -12.88 2.18 -9.42
N ILE A 129 -11.71 1.65 -9.79
CA ILE A 129 -11.54 0.91 -11.05
C ILE A 129 -12.22 -0.45 -10.96
N GLN A 130 -12.08 -1.17 -9.84
CA GLN A 130 -12.78 -2.43 -9.61
C GLN A 130 -14.30 -2.30 -9.76
N GLU A 131 -14.90 -1.21 -9.27
CA GLU A 131 -16.34 -0.94 -9.43
C GLU A 131 -16.76 -0.67 -10.87
N LYS A 132 -15.82 -0.22 -11.72
CA LYS A 132 -16.06 0.07 -13.14
C LYS A 132 -15.76 -1.12 -14.05
N LEU A 133 -15.00 -2.10 -13.58
CA LEU A 133 -14.74 -3.33 -14.32
C LEU A 133 -16.00 -4.19 -14.36
N PRO A 134 -16.25 -4.91 -15.46
CA PRO A 134 -17.33 -5.89 -15.50
C PRO A 134 -17.12 -6.94 -14.40
N GLU A 135 -18.21 -7.44 -13.82
CA GLU A 135 -18.13 -8.55 -12.87
C GLU A 135 -17.55 -9.77 -13.58
N ASP A 136 -16.48 -10.34 -13.01
CA ASP A 136 -15.87 -11.57 -13.49
C ASP A 136 -16.78 -12.72 -13.06
N ASP A 137 -17.66 -13.15 -13.96
CA ASP A 137 -18.54 -14.29 -13.74
C ASP A 137 -17.68 -15.56 -13.70
N GLY A 138 -17.35 -16.00 -12.49
CA GLY A 138 -16.34 -17.02 -12.21
C GLY A 138 -16.45 -18.26 -13.09
N GLY A 139 -15.58 -18.35 -14.09
CA GLY A 139 -15.50 -19.46 -15.03
C GLY A 139 -14.06 -19.78 -15.35
N GLY A 140 -13.46 -20.71 -14.61
CA GLY A 140 -12.22 -21.36 -15.01
C GLY A 140 -12.39 -21.99 -16.39
N GLY A 141 -11.77 -21.40 -17.40
CA GLY A 141 -11.84 -21.86 -18.78
C GLY A 141 -10.67 -21.32 -19.56
N SER A 142 -9.65 -22.17 -19.76
CA SER A 142 -8.67 -22.02 -20.83
C SER A 142 -9.41 -21.94 -22.16
N GLY A 143 -9.55 -20.73 -22.70
CA GLY A 143 -10.18 -20.45 -23.99
C GLY A 143 -9.28 -19.56 -24.83
N GLU A 144 -8.72 -20.14 -25.90
CA GLU A 144 -8.05 -19.41 -26.97
C GLU A 144 -9.04 -18.43 -27.62
N GLY A 145 -8.79 -17.14 -27.47
CA GLY A 145 -9.56 -16.05 -28.07
C GLY A 145 -8.61 -15.00 -28.62
N SER A 146 -8.39 -15.04 -29.93
CA SER A 146 -7.67 -14.02 -30.69
C SER A 146 -8.47 -12.70 -30.65
N GLY A 147 -8.03 -11.75 -29.85
CA GLY A 147 -8.55 -10.38 -29.81
C GLY A 147 -7.61 -9.49 -28.99
N GLY A 148 -7.08 -8.43 -29.60
CA GLY A 148 -6.05 -7.54 -29.04
C GLY A 148 -6.52 -6.69 -27.86
N GLY A 149 -6.68 -7.32 -26.70
CA GLY A 149 -6.75 -6.68 -25.38
C GLY A 149 -5.53 -7.09 -24.58
N SER A 150 -4.63 -6.14 -24.29
CA SER A 150 -3.48 -6.35 -23.41
C SER A 150 -3.98 -6.92 -22.07
N SER A 151 -3.55 -8.11 -21.69
CA SER A 151 -3.92 -8.73 -20.42
C SER A 151 -3.22 -7.98 -19.28
N LYS A 152 -3.81 -6.86 -18.85
CA LYS A 152 -3.25 -5.96 -17.83
C LYS A 152 -3.01 -6.63 -16.47
N GLY A 153 -3.62 -7.79 -16.23
CA GLY A 153 -3.32 -8.64 -15.08
C GLY A 153 -1.87 -9.14 -15.04
N ASP A 154 -1.19 -9.24 -16.18
CA ASP A 154 0.22 -9.66 -16.27
C ASP A 154 1.17 -8.73 -15.48
N ILE A 155 0.84 -7.43 -15.40
CA ILE A 155 1.62 -6.43 -14.66
C ILE A 155 1.65 -6.74 -13.15
N SER A 156 0.55 -7.24 -12.60
CA SER A 156 0.37 -7.51 -11.17
C SER A 156 0.46 -8.99 -10.79
N GLU A 157 0.85 -9.85 -11.74
CA GLU A 157 0.95 -11.31 -11.54
C GLU A 157 1.90 -11.67 -10.39
N LEU A 158 3.03 -10.97 -10.31
CA LEU A 158 4.09 -11.22 -9.32
C LEU A 158 3.92 -10.43 -8.02
N TRP A 159 2.81 -9.72 -7.83
CA TRP A 159 2.65 -8.86 -6.65
C TRP A 159 2.24 -9.68 -5.45
N GLU A 160 3.03 -9.60 -4.39
CA GLU A 160 2.88 -10.35 -3.15
C GLU A 160 3.42 -9.50 -2.00
N GLU A 161 2.82 -9.63 -0.82
CA GLU A 161 3.27 -8.89 0.36
C GLU A 161 4.70 -9.32 0.73
N ASP A 162 5.62 -8.36 0.78
CA ASP A 162 7.02 -8.59 1.13
C ASP A 162 7.54 -7.44 2.02
N ASP A 163 7.43 -7.64 3.34
CA ASP A 163 7.86 -6.66 4.36
C ASP A 163 9.38 -6.34 4.25
N LEU A 164 10.19 -7.29 3.78
CA LEU A 164 11.63 -7.07 3.61
C LEU A 164 11.90 -6.16 2.42
N ALA A 165 11.22 -6.40 1.29
CA ALA A 165 11.29 -5.52 0.13
C ALA A 165 10.80 -4.10 0.48
N VAL A 166 9.69 -3.97 1.21
CA VAL A 166 9.18 -2.67 1.69
C VAL A 166 10.22 -1.96 2.57
N THR A 167 10.85 -2.66 3.51
CA THR A 167 11.89 -2.10 4.38
C THR A 167 13.11 -1.64 3.57
N MET A 168 13.53 -2.43 2.59
CA MET A 168 14.63 -2.08 1.68
C MET A 168 14.32 -0.82 0.87
N ILE A 169 13.12 -0.72 0.30
CA ILE A 169 12.67 0.43 -0.50
C ILE A 169 12.58 1.69 0.38
N ASN A 170 12.06 1.56 1.60
CA ASN A 170 12.05 2.65 2.58
C ASN A 170 13.47 3.15 2.87
N GLY A 171 14.44 2.25 3.05
CA GLY A 171 15.85 2.62 3.24
C GLY A 171 16.45 3.35 2.03
N ILE A 172 16.09 2.95 0.80
CA ILE A 172 16.45 3.67 -0.42
C ILE A 172 15.87 5.08 -0.39
N ILE A 173 14.56 5.23 -0.15
CA ILE A 173 13.86 6.52 -0.10
C ILE A 173 14.48 7.48 0.94
N GLU A 174 14.82 6.97 2.12
CA GLU A 174 15.45 7.75 3.20
C GLU A 174 16.88 8.18 2.85
N GLY A 175 17.61 7.37 2.09
CA GLY A 175 18.98 7.64 1.65
C GLY A 175 19.09 8.64 0.49
N VAL A 176 17.99 8.91 -0.23
CA VAL A 176 18.00 9.74 -1.44
C VAL A 176 18.06 11.22 -1.10
N LYS A 177 19.14 11.88 -1.54
CA LYS A 177 19.33 13.33 -1.43
C LYS A 177 18.87 14.08 -2.68
N ASN A 178 19.18 13.55 -3.86
CA ASN A 178 18.81 14.11 -5.15
C ASN A 178 17.71 13.23 -5.76
N TRP A 179 16.57 13.85 -6.07
CA TRP A 179 15.37 13.16 -6.57
C TRP A 179 15.23 13.18 -8.10
N GLY A 180 16.11 13.90 -8.81
CA GLY A 180 16.09 13.95 -10.26
C GLY A 180 14.76 14.46 -10.80
N SER A 181 14.16 13.73 -11.74
CA SER A 181 12.85 14.10 -12.30
C SER A 181 11.68 13.88 -11.34
N LEU A 182 11.89 13.18 -10.21
CA LEU A 182 10.85 12.92 -9.21
C LEU A 182 10.71 14.02 -8.15
N GLU A 183 11.38 15.17 -8.31
CA GLU A 183 11.30 16.29 -7.38
C GLU A 183 9.88 16.86 -7.22
N GLY A 184 9.65 17.54 -6.09
CA GLY A 184 8.34 18.12 -5.74
C GLY A 184 7.38 17.11 -5.15
N LYS A 185 6.15 17.06 -5.68
CA LYS A 185 5.03 16.30 -5.09
C LYS A 185 5.32 14.81 -4.96
N MET A 186 6.02 14.23 -5.93
CA MET A 186 6.31 12.79 -5.96
C MET A 186 7.32 12.41 -4.87
N ALA A 187 8.42 13.16 -4.74
CA ALA A 187 9.38 12.99 -3.65
C ALA A 187 8.74 13.15 -2.26
N GLU A 188 7.83 14.12 -2.10
CA GLU A 188 7.08 14.30 -0.85
C GLU A 188 6.16 13.11 -0.56
N MET A 189 5.44 12.62 -1.57
CA MET A 189 4.59 11.44 -1.47
C MET A 189 5.39 10.20 -1.08
N LEU A 190 6.54 9.97 -1.72
CA LEU A 190 7.41 8.83 -1.44
C LEU A 190 7.97 8.89 -0.01
N LYS A 191 8.45 10.06 0.44
CA LYS A 191 8.90 10.26 1.83
C LYS A 191 7.76 10.07 2.84
N ALA A 192 6.55 10.53 2.51
CA ALA A 192 5.39 10.33 3.36
C ALA A 192 5.00 8.85 3.45
N SER A 193 5.14 8.10 2.35
CA SER A 193 4.83 6.67 2.30
C SER A 193 5.72 5.82 3.22
N THR A 194 6.94 6.28 3.53
CA THR A 194 7.87 5.60 4.44
C THR A 194 7.36 5.56 5.87
N LYS A 195 6.52 6.54 6.25
CA LYS A 195 5.91 6.57 7.59
C LYS A 195 5.05 5.32 7.74
N ALA A 196 5.37 4.50 8.74
CA ALA A 196 4.71 3.22 8.99
C ALA A 196 3.18 3.36 8.96
N ARG A 197 2.53 2.60 8.06
CA ARG A 197 1.08 2.42 8.06
C ARG A 197 0.69 1.65 9.31
N ILE A 198 -0.11 2.27 10.16
CA ILE A 198 -0.54 1.67 11.41
C ILE A 198 -1.66 0.67 11.12
N ASP A 199 -1.40 -0.63 11.30
CA ASP A 199 -2.46 -1.65 11.32
C ASP A 199 -3.26 -1.51 12.62
N TRP A 200 -4.36 -0.77 12.52
CA TRP A 200 -5.24 -0.50 13.66
C TRP A 200 -5.79 -1.79 14.29
N ARG A 201 -5.89 -2.92 13.57
CA ARG A 201 -6.33 -4.20 14.14
C ARG A 201 -5.26 -4.75 15.07
N LYS A 202 -3.99 -4.74 14.65
CA LYS A 202 -2.86 -5.13 15.49
C LYS A 202 -2.70 -4.17 16.66
N VAL A 203 -2.90 -2.87 16.46
CA VAL A 203 -2.89 -1.87 17.54
C VAL A 203 -3.99 -2.17 18.54
N PHE A 204 -5.24 -2.39 18.12
CA PHE A 204 -6.33 -2.71 19.05
C PHE A 204 -6.13 -4.06 19.75
N ALA A 205 -5.63 -5.09 19.04
CA ALA A 205 -5.31 -6.38 19.64
C ALA A 205 -4.19 -6.28 20.69
N GLY A 206 -3.11 -5.57 20.38
CA GLY A 206 -2.01 -5.31 21.30
C GLY A 206 -2.42 -4.43 22.49
N PHE A 207 -3.20 -3.38 22.24
CA PHE A 207 -3.74 -2.51 23.27
C PHE A 207 -4.67 -3.29 24.23
N ARG A 208 -5.54 -4.15 23.71
CA ARG A 208 -6.35 -5.07 24.54
C ARG A 208 -5.49 -6.02 25.38
N ALA A 209 -4.42 -6.58 24.82
CA ALA A 209 -3.56 -7.53 25.52
C ALA A 209 -2.69 -6.86 26.61
N SER A 210 -2.28 -5.61 26.40
CA SER A 210 -1.44 -4.86 27.34
C SER A 210 -2.19 -4.33 28.57
N ILE A 211 -3.52 -4.22 28.51
CA ILE A 211 -4.30 -3.60 29.57
C ILE A 211 -4.93 -4.68 30.47
N LEU A 212 -4.14 -5.09 31.46
CA LEU A 212 -4.66 -5.78 32.64
C LEU A 212 -5.36 -4.74 33.52
N SER A 213 -6.67 -4.90 33.75
CA SER A 213 -7.35 -4.10 34.77
C SER A 213 -6.60 -4.16 36.10
N SER A 214 -6.34 -2.99 36.67
CA SER A 214 -5.74 -2.84 38.00
C SER A 214 -6.71 -3.29 39.10
N LYS A 215 -8.01 -3.30 38.81
CA LYS A 215 -9.07 -3.65 39.76
C LYS A 215 -9.27 -5.17 39.79
N ARG A 216 -8.82 -5.77 40.89
CA ARG A 216 -9.05 -7.19 41.22
C ARG A 216 -10.41 -7.35 41.89
N LYS A 217 -11.33 -8.10 41.28
CA LYS A 217 -12.61 -8.46 41.92
C LYS A 217 -12.54 -9.89 42.43
N LEU A 218 -12.74 -10.07 43.74
CA LEU A 218 -12.79 -11.39 44.35
C LEU A 218 -14.04 -12.13 43.84
N THR A 219 -13.86 -13.39 43.45
CA THR A 219 -15.00 -14.23 43.05
C THR A 219 -15.67 -14.80 44.30
N ARG A 220 -17.00 -14.96 44.25
CA ARG A 220 -17.73 -15.74 45.26
C ARG A 220 -17.40 -17.21 45.05
N MET A 221 -16.30 -17.68 45.60
CA MET A 221 -15.90 -19.10 45.60
C MET A 221 -16.03 -19.70 46.99
N ARG A 222 -16.21 -21.02 47.05
CA ARG A 222 -16.15 -21.77 48.31
C ARG A 222 -14.77 -21.59 48.93
N PRO A 223 -14.66 -21.17 50.21
CA PRO A 223 -13.38 -20.95 50.87
C PRO A 223 -12.50 -22.21 50.84
N ASN A 224 -11.19 -22.03 50.71
CA ASN A 224 -10.25 -23.14 50.72
C ASN A 224 -10.25 -23.78 52.12
N ARG A 225 -10.42 -25.10 52.21
CA ARG A 225 -10.52 -25.81 53.49
C ARG A 225 -9.26 -25.66 54.37
N ARG A 226 -8.09 -25.41 53.77
CA ARG A 226 -6.80 -25.29 54.49
C ARG A 226 -6.44 -23.85 54.90
N THR A 227 -6.78 -22.86 54.08
CA THR A 227 -6.35 -21.46 54.26
C THR A 227 -7.52 -20.48 54.37
N GLY A 228 -8.75 -20.98 54.52
CA GLY A 228 -9.96 -20.17 54.65
C GLY A 228 -10.14 -19.17 53.50
N TYR A 229 -10.25 -17.88 53.87
CA TYR A 229 -10.50 -16.75 52.97
C TYR A 229 -9.22 -16.06 52.47
N GLU A 230 -8.04 -16.44 52.96
CA GLU A 230 -6.79 -15.75 52.63
C GLU A 230 -6.42 -15.89 51.15
N ASN A 231 -6.77 -17.03 50.54
CA ASN A 231 -6.46 -17.35 49.15
C ASN A 231 -7.73 -17.47 48.29
N MET A 232 -8.55 -16.42 48.27
CA MET A 232 -9.71 -16.38 47.35
C MET A 232 -9.27 -16.19 45.90
N GLY A 233 -9.97 -16.90 45.01
CA GLY A 233 -9.89 -16.66 43.57
C GLY A 233 -10.30 -15.23 43.23
N SER A 234 -9.76 -14.71 42.16
CA SER A 234 -10.06 -13.36 41.70
C SER A 234 -10.13 -13.28 40.20
N ILE A 235 -11.07 -12.49 39.72
CA ILE A 235 -11.18 -12.13 38.31
C ILE A 235 -10.76 -10.67 38.13
N ARG A 236 -10.21 -10.37 36.96
CA ARG A 236 -10.01 -9.01 36.49
C ARG A 236 -10.98 -8.79 35.34
N ARG A 237 -11.85 -7.78 35.45
CA ARG A 237 -12.77 -7.40 34.37
C ARG A 237 -12.06 -6.44 33.42
N PHE A 238 -12.34 -6.57 32.13
CA PHE A 238 -11.79 -5.68 31.12
C PHE A 238 -12.69 -4.44 30.99
N ASP A 239 -12.46 -3.42 31.83
CA ASP A 239 -13.24 -2.18 31.84
C ASP A 239 -12.50 -1.07 31.04
N THR A 240 -12.07 -1.39 29.81
CA THR A 240 -11.19 -0.50 29.03
C THR A 240 -12.01 0.57 28.30
N LYS A 241 -11.64 1.83 28.51
CA LYS A 241 -12.12 2.97 27.74
C LYS A 241 -11.06 3.39 26.73
N LEU A 242 -11.46 3.65 25.48
CA LEU A 242 -10.59 4.06 24.39
C LEU A 242 -10.88 5.52 24.05
N LEU A 243 -9.86 6.37 23.94
CA LEU A 243 -9.98 7.73 23.43
C LEU A 243 -9.25 7.80 22.08
N VAL A 244 -9.94 8.26 21.03
CA VAL A 244 -9.37 8.46 19.70
C VAL A 244 -9.37 9.94 19.37
N ALA A 245 -8.20 10.52 19.11
CA ALA A 245 -8.08 11.91 18.69
C ALA A 245 -7.82 11.96 17.17
N VAL A 246 -8.70 12.64 16.44
CA VAL A 246 -8.68 12.81 14.98
C VAL A 246 -8.19 14.21 14.66
N ASP A 247 -7.01 14.28 14.08
CA ASP A 247 -6.49 15.53 13.55
C ASP A 247 -7.19 15.85 12.22
N VAL A 248 -7.87 16.98 12.16
CA VAL A 248 -8.55 17.45 10.93
C VAL A 248 -7.84 18.66 10.31
N SER A 249 -6.67 19.04 10.82
CA SER A 249 -5.95 20.26 10.38
C SER A 249 -5.45 20.18 8.93
N GLY A 250 -5.42 19.00 8.33
CA GLY A 250 -5.00 18.75 6.95
C GLY A 250 -6.16 18.37 6.05
N SER A 251 -7.03 19.32 5.68
CA SER A 251 -8.07 19.21 4.63
C SER A 251 -8.54 17.79 4.31
N ILE A 252 -9.16 17.11 5.28
CA ILE A 252 -9.62 15.73 5.14
C ILE A 252 -11.00 15.74 4.49
N GLY A 253 -11.18 14.92 3.43
CA GLY A 253 -12.48 14.74 2.79
C GLY A 253 -13.50 14.05 3.71
N SER A 254 -14.78 14.41 3.59
CA SER A 254 -15.88 13.81 4.36
C SER A 254 -15.96 12.28 4.21
N GLU A 255 -15.63 11.76 3.03
CA GLU A 255 -15.58 10.32 2.74
C GLU A 255 -14.50 9.60 3.57
N SER A 256 -13.30 10.18 3.67
CA SER A 256 -12.19 9.63 4.47
C SER A 256 -12.51 9.66 5.96
N LEU A 257 -13.17 10.73 6.44
CA LEU A 257 -13.65 10.80 7.82
C LEU A 257 -14.69 9.72 8.12
N SER A 258 -15.66 9.53 7.22
CA SER A 258 -16.69 8.49 7.36
C SER A 258 -16.07 7.10 7.46
N TYR A 259 -15.11 6.78 6.59
CA TYR A 259 -14.36 5.53 6.65
C TYR A 259 -13.62 5.37 7.98
N PHE A 260 -12.95 6.42 8.45
CA PHE A 260 -12.21 6.41 9.71
C PHE A 260 -13.14 6.18 10.92
N TYR A 261 -14.31 6.84 10.98
CA TYR A 261 -15.31 6.57 12.02
C TYR A 261 -15.88 5.15 11.94
N GLY A 262 -16.03 4.60 10.73
CA GLY A 262 -16.35 3.18 10.53
C GLY A 262 -15.32 2.25 11.17
N VAL A 263 -14.02 2.58 11.01
CA VAL A 263 -12.92 1.84 11.66
C VAL A 263 -12.99 1.98 13.18
N ILE A 264 -13.22 3.18 13.72
CA ILE A 264 -13.38 3.38 15.17
C ILE A 264 -14.55 2.57 15.72
N ASN A 265 -15.69 2.56 15.03
CA ASN A 265 -16.85 1.77 15.46
C ASN A 265 -16.58 0.26 15.45
N SER A 266 -15.66 -0.21 14.61
CA SER A 266 -15.25 -1.61 14.65
C SER A 266 -14.54 -1.98 15.95
N ALA A 267 -13.98 -1.01 16.70
CA ALA A 267 -13.33 -1.22 17.99
C ALA A 267 -14.28 -1.89 19.01
N PHE A 268 -15.58 -1.59 19.00
CA PHE A 268 -16.55 -2.26 19.88
C PHE A 268 -16.59 -3.78 19.68
N ARG A 269 -16.34 -4.28 18.46
CA ARG A 269 -16.24 -5.73 18.19
C ARG A 269 -15.03 -6.38 18.87
N TYR A 270 -13.99 -5.60 19.18
CA TYR A 270 -12.79 -6.05 19.88
C TYR A 270 -12.92 -5.97 21.40
N GLY A 271 -14.09 -5.57 21.93
CA GLY A 271 -14.42 -5.64 23.36
C GLY A 271 -14.07 -4.40 24.18
N PHE A 272 -13.95 -3.23 23.54
CA PHE A 272 -13.92 -1.95 24.26
C PHE A 272 -15.32 -1.60 24.78
N GLU A 273 -15.43 -1.20 26.04
CA GLU A 273 -16.71 -0.88 26.68
C GLU A 273 -17.18 0.54 26.33
N ALA A 274 -16.23 1.47 26.19
CA ALA A 274 -16.49 2.84 25.77
C ALA A 274 -15.41 3.33 24.81
N VAL A 275 -15.82 4.08 23.79
CA VAL A 275 -14.93 4.73 22.84
C VAL A 275 -15.33 6.20 22.73
N ASP A 276 -14.45 7.09 23.17
CA ASP A 276 -14.58 8.53 23.06
C ASP A 276 -13.79 9.02 21.85
N VAL A 277 -14.34 9.96 21.09
CA VAL A 277 -13.65 10.49 19.89
C VAL A 277 -13.59 12.01 19.95
N ILE A 278 -12.38 12.56 19.79
CA ILE A 278 -12.10 14.00 19.78
C ILE A 278 -11.65 14.38 18.37
N GLN A 279 -12.20 15.45 17.82
CA GLN A 279 -11.67 16.08 16.60
C GLN A 279 -10.92 17.36 16.98
N PHE A 280 -9.75 17.61 16.40
CA PHE A 280 -9.00 18.84 16.66
C PHE A 280 -8.37 19.42 15.38
N ASP A 281 -8.40 20.75 15.29
CA ASP A 281 -7.88 21.54 14.16
C ASP A 281 -6.59 22.30 14.54
N CYS A 282 -6.51 22.79 15.78
CA CYS A 282 -5.32 23.44 16.34
C CYS A 282 -5.13 23.05 17.81
N GLY A 283 -4.37 21.97 18.02
CA GLY A 283 -3.82 21.54 19.31
C GLY A 283 -4.85 21.13 20.38
N VAL A 284 -4.75 19.89 20.86
CA VAL A 284 -5.47 19.43 22.05
C VAL A 284 -4.86 20.11 23.28
N ARG A 285 -5.59 21.04 23.91
CA ARG A 285 -5.04 21.84 25.03
C ARG A 285 -5.17 21.15 26.39
N VAL A 286 -6.29 20.46 26.67
CA VAL A 286 -6.51 19.69 27.91
C VAL A 286 -7.54 18.60 27.65
N VAL A 287 -7.28 17.38 28.14
CA VAL A 287 -8.29 16.32 28.28
C VAL A 287 -8.47 16.07 29.78
N GLN A 288 -9.62 16.45 30.34
CA GLN A 288 -9.96 16.13 31.73
C GLN A 288 -10.83 14.88 31.77
N SER A 289 -10.46 13.93 32.64
CA SER A 289 -11.13 12.65 32.86
C SER A 289 -12.33 12.76 33.79
#